data_AF-A0AAU9LLA4-F1
#
_entry.id   AF-A0AAU9LLA4-F1
#
_cell.length_a   1.000
_cell.length_b   1.000
_cell.length_c   1.000
_cell.angle_alpha   90.00
_cell.angle_beta   90.00
_cell.angle_gamma   90.00
#
_symmetry.space_group_name_H-M   'P 1'
#
loop_
_entity.id
_entity.type
_entity.pdbx_description
1 polymer ?
#
loop_
_entity_poly.entity_id
_entity_poly.type
_entity_poly.pdbx_seq_one_letter_code
_entity_poly.pdbx_strand_id
1 'polypeptide(L)'
;MATKSNIDAHKCCKCKTTKCLKLYCVCFVAESYCTEACSCKKCCNLLDYEDTVEVACEQAKVRNPLAFSTKVHSLDQVYDL
;
A
#
# COMPACT_ATOMS: atom_id res chain seq x y z
N MET A 1 11.18 19.50 -24.16
CA MET A 1 10.04 19.73 -23.26
C MET A 1 9.60 18.38 -22.72
N ALA A 2 10.08 18.02 -21.52
CA ALA A 2 9.74 16.76 -20.88
C ALA A 2 8.41 16.90 -20.14
N THR A 3 7.33 16.39 -20.70
CA THR A 3 6.06 16.22 -19.98
C THR A 3 5.37 14.94 -20.45
N LYS A 4 5.87 13.80 -19.96
CA LYS A 4 5.01 12.64 -19.80
C LYS A 4 5.22 12.08 -18.41
N SER A 5 4.82 12.89 -17.43
CA SER A 5 4.48 12.38 -16.11
C SER A 5 3.38 11.35 -16.33
N ASN A 6 3.76 10.08 -16.34
CA ASN A 6 2.84 9.01 -15.99
C ASN A 6 2.52 9.26 -14.52
N ILE A 7 1.61 10.20 -14.27
CA ILE A 7 1.04 10.45 -12.96
C ILE A 7 0.28 9.16 -12.71
N ASP A 8 0.95 8.25 -12.01
CA ASP A 8 0.36 7.05 -11.43
C ASP A 8 -1.03 7.44 -10.99
N ALA A 9 -2.03 6.93 -11.71
CA ALA A 9 -3.39 6.94 -11.22
C ALA A 9 -3.32 6.13 -9.94
N HIS A 10 -3.05 6.80 -8.80
CA HIS A 10 -2.96 6.21 -7.48
C HIS A 10 -4.20 5.34 -7.38
N LYS A 11 -4.01 4.02 -7.52
CA LYS A 11 -5.11 3.11 -7.76
C LYS A 11 -5.99 3.19 -6.53
N CYS A 12 -7.12 3.88 -6.65
CA CYS A 12 -7.99 4.11 -5.51
C CYS A 12 -8.61 2.78 -5.11
N CYS A 13 -8.54 2.45 -3.82
CA CYS A 13 -8.99 1.13 -3.36
C CYS A 13 -10.52 1.05 -3.29
N LYS A 14 -11.04 -0.19 -3.34
CA LYS A 14 -12.48 -0.51 -3.19
C LYS A 14 -12.70 -1.54 -2.07
N CYS A 15 -11.83 -1.55 -1.07
CA CYS A 15 -11.81 -2.52 0.03
C CYS A 15 -13.15 -2.57 0.78
N LYS A 16 -13.70 -3.77 1.00
CA LYS A 16 -14.99 -3.94 1.70
C LYS A 16 -14.84 -4.45 3.14
N THR A 17 -13.80 -5.24 3.41
CA THR A 17 -13.68 -6.03 4.65
C THR A 17 -12.39 -5.79 5.42
N THR A 18 -11.35 -5.30 4.75
CA THR A 18 -10.00 -5.17 5.34
C THR A 18 -9.85 -3.91 6.18
N LYS A 19 -10.84 -3.01 6.16
CA LYS A 19 -10.74 -1.64 6.68
C LYS A 19 -9.51 -0.89 6.16
N CYS A 20 -8.97 -1.32 5.02
CA CYS A 20 -7.74 -0.82 4.43
C CYS A 20 -6.47 -1.02 5.27
N LEU A 21 -6.48 -1.90 6.27
CA LEU A 21 -5.33 -2.20 7.16
C LEU A 21 -4.67 -3.56 6.87
N LYS A 22 -4.75 -4.02 5.63
CA LYS A 22 -4.15 -5.29 5.19
C LYS A 22 -3.57 -5.11 3.80
N LEU A 23 -2.58 -5.93 3.45
CA LEU A 23 -1.87 -5.91 2.16
C LEU A 23 -2.75 -6.19 0.92
N TYR A 24 -4.05 -6.45 1.09
CA TYR A 24 -5.01 -6.45 -0.02
C TYR A 24 -5.40 -5.03 -0.46
N CYS A 25 -5.18 -4.02 0.38
CA CYS A 25 -5.44 -2.63 0.07
C CYS A 25 -4.23 -2.03 -0.64
N VAL A 26 -4.41 -1.59 -1.88
CA VAL A 26 -3.33 -0.97 -2.67
C VAL A 26 -2.80 0.32 -2.03
N CYS A 27 -3.63 1.12 -1.37
CA CYS A 27 -3.18 2.30 -0.64
C CYS A 27 -2.24 1.92 0.51
N PHE A 28 -2.62 0.89 1.28
CA PHE A 28 -1.86 0.39 2.42
C PHE A 28 -0.53 -0.24 2.00
N VAL A 29 -0.52 -1.05 0.92
CA VAL A 29 0.71 -1.61 0.35
C VAL A 29 1.65 -0.51 -0.14
N ALA A 30 1.09 0.58 -0.68
CA ALA A 30 1.85 1.74 -1.12
C ALA A 30 2.28 2.67 0.04
N GLU A 31 2.10 2.25 1.30
CA GLU A 31 2.39 3.04 2.50
C GLU A 31 1.74 4.45 2.42
N SER A 32 0.53 4.51 1.86
CA SER A 32 -0.25 5.74 1.64
C SER A 32 -1.62 5.65 2.28
N TYR A 33 -2.12 6.78 2.78
CA TYR A 33 -3.48 6.85 3.30
C TYR A 33 -4.50 6.78 2.17
N CYS A 34 -5.67 6.22 2.48
CA CYS A 34 -6.82 6.39 1.60
C CYS A 34 -7.24 7.86 1.59
N THR A 35 -7.76 8.31 0.46
CA THR A 35 -8.36 9.64 0.30
C THR A 35 -9.82 9.50 -0.12
N GLU A 36 -10.53 10.62 -0.26
CA GLU A 36 -11.91 10.66 -0.76
C GLU A 36 -12.08 10.06 -2.17
N ALA A 37 -10.99 9.88 -2.92
CA ALA A 37 -11.02 9.18 -4.20
C ALA A 37 -11.22 7.66 -4.07
N CYS A 38 -11.01 7.08 -2.87
CA CYS A 38 -11.23 5.67 -2.58
C CYS A 38 -12.72 5.35 -2.37
N SER A 39 -13.17 4.19 -2.85
CA SER A 39 -14.55 3.70 -2.63
C SER A 39 -14.64 2.61 -1.56
N CYS A 40 -13.63 2.50 -0.69
CA CYS A 40 -13.60 1.53 0.41
C CYS A 40 -14.69 1.78 1.46
N LYS A 41 -15.02 0.75 2.24
CA LYS A 41 -16.01 0.81 3.32
C LYS A 41 -15.35 0.59 4.68
N LYS A 42 -15.79 1.36 5.68
CA LYS A 42 -15.25 1.34 7.06
C LYS A 42 -13.72 1.49 7.06
N CYS A 43 -13.21 2.47 6.30
CA CYS A 43 -11.78 2.70 6.15
C CYS A 43 -11.17 3.12 7.49
N CYS A 44 -10.06 2.49 7.85
CA CYS A 44 -9.21 2.89 8.97
C CYS A 44 -7.79 3.25 8.52
N ASN A 45 -7.52 3.25 7.20
CA ASN A 45 -6.27 3.75 6.63
C ASN A 45 -6.40 5.23 6.31
N LEU A 46 -6.54 6.05 7.35
CA LEU A 46 -6.67 7.51 7.28
C LEU A 46 -5.72 8.14 8.30
N LEU A 47 -5.33 9.40 8.09
CA LEU A 47 -4.43 10.12 9.00
C LEU A 47 -5.01 10.21 10.42
N ASP A 48 -6.33 10.41 10.56
CA ASP A 48 -7.04 10.43 11.85
C ASP A 48 -6.93 9.11 12.65
N TYR A 49 -6.47 8.03 12.01
CA TYR A 49 -6.27 6.72 12.62
C TYR A 49 -4.80 6.27 12.57
N GLU A 50 -3.86 7.22 12.55
CA GLU A 50 -2.41 6.97 12.39
C GLU A 50 -1.88 5.86 13.33
N ASP A 51 -2.17 5.92 14.63
CA ASP A 51 -1.77 4.89 15.60
C ASP A 51 -2.26 3.48 15.18
N THR A 52 -3.48 3.38 14.63
CA THR A 52 -4.03 2.11 14.17
C THR A 52 -3.35 1.63 12.89
N VAL A 53 -2.97 2.56 12.00
CA VAL A 53 -2.22 2.26 10.78
C VAL A 53 -0.82 1.77 11.12
N GLU A 54 -0.13 2.43 12.05
CA GLU A 54 1.22 2.06 12.50
C GLU A 54 1.24 0.62 13.05
N VAL A 55 0.34 0.31 14.00
CA VAL A 55 0.22 -1.04 14.56
C VAL A 55 -0.07 -2.09 13.47
N ALA A 56 -0.91 -1.76 12.48
CA ALA A 56 -1.20 -2.67 11.39
C ALA A 56 0.02 -2.91 10.49
N CYS A 57 0.81 -1.86 10.23
CA CYS A 57 2.07 -1.93 9.49
C CYS A 57 3.11 -2.80 10.22
N GLU A 58 3.29 -2.59 11.52
CA GLU A 58 4.17 -3.41 12.35
C GLU A 58 3.76 -4.87 12.33
N GLN A 59 2.48 -5.16 12.54
CA GLN A 59 1.98 -6.54 12.48
C GLN A 59 2.20 -7.19 11.12
N ALA A 60 2.06 -6.44 10.02
CA ALA A 60 2.36 -6.93 8.68
C ALA A 60 3.85 -7.24 8.51
N LYS A 61 4.75 -6.37 9.01
CA LYS A 61 6.21 -6.56 9.00
C LYS A 61 6.65 -7.74 9.87
N VAL A 62 6.06 -7.92 11.04
CA VAL A 62 6.32 -9.07 11.93
C VAL A 62 5.93 -10.38 11.25
N ARG A 63 4.79 -10.43 10.55
CA ARG A 63 4.34 -11.62 9.83
C ARG A 63 5.16 -11.90 8.57
N ASN A 64 5.58 -10.85 7.88
CA ASN A 64 6.41 -10.91 6.69
C ASN A 64 7.29 -9.65 6.62
N PRO A 65 8.60 -9.73 6.88
CA PRO A 65 9.50 -8.57 6.84
C PRO A 65 9.51 -7.83 5.49
N LEU A 66 9.14 -8.52 4.40
CA LEU A 66 9.03 -7.97 3.05
C LEU A 66 7.62 -7.51 2.68
N ALA A 67 6.71 -7.35 3.65
CA ALA A 67 5.31 -6.98 3.45
C ALA A 67 5.10 -5.72 2.60
N PHE A 68 5.99 -4.75 2.72
CA PHE A 68 5.94 -3.45 2.04
C PHE A 68 7.09 -3.26 1.04
N SER A 69 7.90 -4.31 0.79
CA SER A 69 8.93 -4.24 -0.25
C SER A 69 8.27 -4.43 -1.62
N THR A 70 8.21 -3.36 -2.41
CA THR A 70 7.70 -3.38 -3.78
C THR A 70 8.52 -4.36 -4.63
N LYS A 71 7.98 -5.55 -4.88
CA LYS A 71 8.66 -6.66 -5.60
C LYS A 71 8.99 -6.42 -7.09
N VAL A 72 8.76 -5.23 -7.64
CA VAL A 72 9.00 -4.95 -9.07
C VAL A 72 10.35 -4.27 -9.27
N HIS A 73 11.42 -5.07 -9.22
CA HIS A 73 12.66 -5.03 -10.05
C HIS A 73 13.85 -5.75 -9.36
N SER A 74 13.71 -7.03 -8.99
CA SER A 74 14.89 -7.83 -8.60
C SER A 74 14.78 -9.33 -8.87
N LEU A 75 14.02 -9.72 -9.92
CA LEU A 75 14.29 -11.00 -10.60
C LEU A 75 15.40 -10.86 -11.67
N ASP A 76 16.28 -9.84 -11.53
CA ASP A 76 17.48 -9.62 -12.36
C ASP A 76 18.79 -9.65 -11.55
N GLN A 77 18.80 -10.08 -10.28
CA GLN A 77 20.04 -10.03 -9.47
C GLN A 77 20.48 -11.35 -8.84
N VAL A 78 19.91 -12.50 -9.20
CA VAL A 78 20.38 -13.81 -8.67
C VAL A 78 20.40 -14.92 -9.73
N TYR A 79 20.71 -14.59 -10.99
CA TYR A 79 21.05 -15.58 -12.02
C TYR A 79 22.13 -15.07 -12.99
N ASP A 80 23.17 -14.41 -12.48
CA ASP A 80 24.45 -14.33 -13.21
C ASP A 80 25.47 -15.20 -12.46
N LEU A 81 25.55 -16.46 -12.91
CA LEU A 81 26.71 -17.35 -12.76
C LEU A 81 27.57 -17.21 -14.01
#